data_AF-A0A937T426-F1
#
_entry.id   AF-A0A937T426-F1
#
_cell.length_a   1.000
_cell.length_b   1.000
_cell.length_c   1.000
_cell.angle_alpha   90.00
_cell.angle_beta   90.00
_cell.angle_gamma   90.00
#
_symmetry.space_group_name_H-M   'P 1'
#
loop_
_entity.id
_entity.type
_entity.pdbx_description
1 polymer ?
#
loop_
_entity_poly.entity_id
_entity_poly.type
_entity_poly.pdbx_seq_one_letter_code
_entity_poly.pdbx_strand_id
1 'polypeptide(L)'
;MIDTFLNIDENIARVFNDGPQMDAVVGTEEFDAALLALSFPTNEAAFPLFKKIRQCHPGIPIVGAWRSGEISQVAKFILNGLHSFISRDENGDFIFLLMSIMEAAHMSVQARRAQVVAEKLREEVEAVRQLQESVLPTDLPMPEGYKVVARYEPSQIRVVGDKPVVMAGGDYYDVFNLEEDEVVLVLGDAAGHGVKACMSIMTM
;
A
#
# COMPACT_ATOMS: atom_id res chain seq x y z
N MET A 1 -0.14 30.45 19.23
CA MET A 1 0.20 29.41 20.22
C MET A 1 0.30 28.04 19.55
N ILE A 2 -0.75 27.54 18.87
CA ILE A 2 -0.70 26.23 18.18
C ILE A 2 0.40 26.14 17.11
N ASP A 3 0.68 27.23 16.41
CA ASP A 3 1.74 27.34 15.40
C ASP A 3 3.13 26.94 15.95
N THR A 4 3.47 27.41 17.15
CA THR A 4 4.74 27.08 17.82
C THR A 4 4.81 25.62 18.27
N PHE A 5 3.67 24.99 18.57
CA PHE A 5 3.61 23.58 18.97
C PHE A 5 3.67 22.63 17.77
N LEU A 6 3.17 23.06 16.62
CA LEU A 6 3.15 22.25 15.40
C LEU A 6 4.45 22.38 14.58
N ASN A 7 5.19 23.48 14.73
CA ASN A 7 6.50 23.71 14.10
C ASN A 7 7.64 23.35 15.06
N ILE A 8 7.69 22.09 15.50
CA ILE A 8 8.78 21.55 16.34
C ILE A 8 9.57 20.52 15.53
N ASP A 9 10.89 20.53 15.69
CA ASP A 9 11.86 19.67 15.00
C ASP A 9 11.78 19.82 13.47
N GLU A 10 11.50 18.73 12.75
CA GLU A 10 11.43 18.71 11.27
C GLU A 10 10.03 19.06 10.75
N ASN A 11 9.05 19.29 11.63
CA ASN A 11 7.68 19.58 11.23
C ASN A 11 7.53 21.03 10.75
N ILE A 12 6.86 21.21 9.61
CA ILE A 12 6.49 22.51 9.06
C ILE A 12 4.96 22.57 8.96
N ALA A 13 4.34 23.40 9.79
CA ALA A 13 2.91 23.61 9.82
C ALA A 13 2.54 24.99 9.24
N ARG A 14 1.63 25.00 8.27
CA ARG A 14 0.99 26.23 7.78
C ARG A 14 -0.36 26.41 8.45
N VAL A 15 -0.49 27.47 9.23
CA VAL A 15 -1.73 27.78 9.98
C VAL A 15 -2.55 28.82 9.23
N PHE A 16 -3.82 28.48 8.98
CA PHE A 16 -4.79 29.38 8.35
C PHE A 16 -5.88 29.74 9.35
N ASN A 17 -6.15 31.04 9.50
CA ASN A 17 -7.23 31.55 10.35
C ASN A 17 -8.40 32.13 9.53
N ASP A 18 -8.31 32.06 8.20
CA ASP A 18 -9.31 32.58 7.27
C ASP A 18 -9.60 31.56 6.16
N GLY A 19 -10.88 31.35 5.87
CA GLY A 19 -11.35 30.35 4.91
C GLY A 19 -10.82 30.59 3.49
N PRO A 20 -10.99 31.80 2.92
CA PRO A 20 -10.43 32.18 1.63
C PRO A 20 -8.93 31.95 1.48
N GLN A 21 -8.12 32.25 2.51
CA GLN A 21 -6.68 32.00 2.49
C GLN A 21 -6.36 30.51 2.39
N MET A 22 -7.04 29.68 3.18
CA MET A 22 -6.90 28.23 3.10
C MET A 22 -7.34 27.70 1.73
N ASP A 23 -8.44 28.24 1.21
CA ASP A 23 -8.98 27.84 -0.09
C ASP A 23 -8.05 28.12 -1.27
N ALA A 24 -7.24 29.17 -1.18
CA ALA A 24 -6.25 29.53 -2.19
C ALA A 24 -5.03 28.60 -2.18
N VAL A 25 -4.70 28.01 -1.02
CA VAL A 25 -3.51 27.18 -0.85
C VAL A 25 -3.80 25.68 -0.99
N VAL A 26 -4.98 25.22 -0.55
CA VAL A 26 -5.34 23.79 -0.54
C VAL A 26 -5.17 23.11 -1.90
N GLY A 27 -5.31 23.83 -3.01
CA GLY A 27 -5.15 23.26 -4.36
C GLY A 27 -3.76 23.42 -4.97
N THR A 28 -2.88 24.24 -4.40
CA THR A 28 -1.59 24.61 -5.01
C THR A 28 -0.40 24.00 -4.29
N GLU A 29 -0.55 23.67 -3.01
CA GLU A 29 0.51 23.11 -2.19
C GLU A 29 0.20 21.70 -1.73
N GLU A 30 1.26 20.91 -1.52
CA GLU A 30 1.18 19.54 -1.01
C GLU A 30 1.27 19.53 0.51
N PHE A 31 0.48 18.65 1.12
CA PHE A 31 0.47 18.44 2.56
C PHE A 31 0.56 16.95 2.86
N ASP A 32 1.17 16.59 3.98
CA ASP A 32 1.27 15.19 4.43
C ASP A 32 0.18 14.77 5.41
N ALA A 33 -0.47 15.76 6.03
CA ALA A 33 -1.60 15.63 6.94
C ALA A 33 -2.32 16.97 7.07
N ALA A 34 -3.60 16.94 7.44
CA ALA A 34 -4.37 18.16 7.70
C ALA A 34 -5.03 18.12 9.07
N LEU A 35 -4.92 19.22 9.81
CA LEU A 35 -5.67 19.46 11.05
C LEU A 35 -6.78 20.49 10.76
N LEU A 36 -8.03 20.12 11.01
CA LEU A 36 -9.19 20.95 10.72
C LEU A 36 -10.07 21.10 11.95
N ALA A 37 -10.32 22.35 12.39
CA ALA A 37 -11.41 22.59 13.33
C ALA A 37 -12.75 22.36 12.62
N LEU A 38 -13.61 21.49 13.17
CA LEU A 38 -14.85 21.07 12.50
C LEU A 38 -15.96 22.14 12.47
N SER A 39 -15.69 23.29 13.09
CA SER A 39 -16.50 24.51 13.03
C SER A 39 -15.86 25.63 12.19
N PHE A 40 -14.68 25.39 11.58
CA PHE A 40 -13.95 26.38 10.78
C PHE A 40 -14.24 26.23 9.26
N PRO A 41 -14.41 27.33 8.51
CA PRO A 41 -14.42 28.72 8.98
C PRO A 41 -15.73 29.11 9.67
N THR A 42 -16.81 28.41 9.33
CA THR A 42 -18.10 28.40 10.02
C THR A 42 -18.67 26.99 10.00
N ASN A 43 -19.64 26.67 10.84
CA ASN A 43 -20.29 25.34 10.86
C ASN A 43 -20.87 24.92 9.50
N GLU A 44 -21.36 25.87 8.71
CA GLU A 44 -21.92 25.60 7.38
C GLU A 44 -20.83 25.36 6.33
N ALA A 45 -19.72 26.11 6.41
CA ALA A 45 -18.62 26.07 5.46
C ALA A 45 -17.57 24.99 5.76
N ALA A 46 -17.52 24.47 6.99
CA ALA A 46 -16.53 23.49 7.43
C ALA A 46 -16.59 22.19 6.63
N PHE A 47 -17.79 21.68 6.35
CA PHE A 47 -17.94 20.45 5.58
C PHE A 47 -17.62 20.61 4.08
N PRO A 48 -18.07 21.67 3.38
CA PRO A 48 -17.55 22.00 2.05
C PRO A 48 -16.03 22.08 1.97
N LEU A 49 -15.40 22.77 2.94
CA LEU A 49 -13.94 22.88 3.01
C LEU A 49 -13.27 21.51 3.20
N PHE A 50 -13.76 20.69 4.14
CA PHE A 50 -13.28 19.33 4.34
C PHE A 50 -13.32 18.50 3.04
N LYS A 51 -14.44 18.56 2.31
CA LYS A 51 -14.57 17.85 1.03
C LYS A 51 -13.56 18.35 0.01
N LYS A 52 -13.33 19.67 -0.05
CA LYS A 52 -12.32 20.24 -0.94
C LYS A 52 -10.91 19.77 -0.60
N ILE A 53 -10.54 19.75 0.68
CA ILE A 53 -9.24 19.19 1.12
C ILE A 53 -9.13 17.73 0.71
N ARG A 54 -10.17 16.91 0.90
CA ARG A 54 -10.15 15.50 0.47
C ARG A 54 -10.07 15.32 -1.06
N GLN A 55 -10.65 16.24 -1.83
CA GLN A 55 -10.58 16.22 -3.29
C GLN A 55 -9.19 16.60 -3.80
N CYS A 56 -8.57 17.62 -3.23
CA CYS A 56 -7.22 18.04 -3.59
C CYS A 56 -6.15 17.07 -3.05
N HIS A 57 -6.38 16.50 -1.86
CA HIS A 57 -5.46 15.63 -1.14
C HIS A 57 -6.13 14.32 -0.71
N PRO A 58 -6.46 13.41 -1.65
CA PRO A 58 -7.22 12.19 -1.35
C PRO A 58 -6.45 11.21 -0.45
N GLY A 59 -5.12 11.32 -0.44
CA GLY A 59 -4.26 10.37 0.23
C GLY A 59 -3.91 10.73 1.68
N ILE A 60 -4.20 11.93 2.17
CA ILE A 60 -3.66 12.39 3.46
C ILE A 60 -4.67 12.17 4.60
N PRO A 61 -4.21 11.92 5.83
CA PRO A 61 -5.12 11.90 6.97
C PRO A 61 -5.62 13.32 7.26
N ILE A 62 -6.92 13.43 7.55
CA ILE A 62 -7.50 14.66 8.10
C ILE A 62 -7.91 14.36 9.54
N VAL A 63 -7.34 15.12 10.48
CA VAL A 63 -7.65 15.08 11.90
C VAL A 63 -8.60 16.24 12.22
N GLY A 64 -9.75 15.91 12.81
CA GLY A 64 -10.79 16.88 13.16
C GLY A 64 -10.67 17.35 14.61
N ALA A 65 -10.64 18.65 14.86
CA ALA A 65 -10.72 19.21 16.19
C ALA A 65 -12.14 19.76 16.45
N TRP A 66 -12.80 19.32 17.51
CA TRP A 66 -14.21 19.66 17.80
C TRP A 66 -14.39 20.07 19.26
N ARG A 67 -15.46 20.79 19.59
CA ARG A 67 -15.82 21.17 20.97
C ARG A 67 -17.00 20.35 21.50
N SER A 68 -17.11 20.23 22.82
CA SER A 68 -18.26 19.60 23.48
C SER A 68 -19.57 20.25 23.02
N GLY A 69 -20.50 19.43 22.51
CA GLY A 69 -21.76 19.88 21.90
C GLY A 69 -21.83 19.74 20.37
N GLU A 70 -20.71 19.51 19.67
CA GLU A 70 -20.68 19.38 18.20
C GLU A 70 -20.78 17.92 17.70
N ILE A 71 -21.14 16.95 18.58
CA ILE A 71 -21.10 15.49 18.30
C ILE A 71 -21.83 15.12 16.99
N SER A 72 -23.00 15.71 16.76
CA SER A 72 -23.84 15.41 15.60
C SER A 72 -23.18 15.81 14.27
N GLN A 73 -22.28 16.78 14.28
CA GLN A 73 -21.56 17.21 13.11
C GLN A 73 -20.38 16.28 12.80
N VAL A 74 -19.68 15.76 13.82
CA VAL A 74 -18.52 14.87 13.66
C VAL A 74 -18.87 13.61 12.86
N ALA A 75 -20.04 13.02 13.11
CA ALA A 75 -20.51 11.84 12.39
C ALA A 75 -20.52 12.04 10.87
N LYS A 76 -20.93 13.23 10.40
CA LYS A 76 -20.94 13.59 8.98
C LYS A 76 -19.53 13.57 8.38
N PHE A 77 -18.53 14.05 9.11
CA PHE A 77 -17.13 14.04 8.65
C PHE A 77 -16.55 12.62 8.64
N ILE A 78 -16.83 11.82 9.68
CA ILE A 78 -16.40 10.41 9.74
C ILE A 78 -16.91 9.63 8.54
N LEU A 79 -18.20 9.73 8.23
CA LEU A 79 -18.81 9.06 7.07
C LEU A 79 -18.20 9.49 5.72
N ASN A 80 -17.49 10.62 5.68
CA ASN A 80 -16.83 11.13 4.47
C ASN A 80 -15.29 11.06 4.55
N GLY A 81 -14.76 10.25 5.48
CA GLY A 81 -13.34 9.91 5.53
C GLY A 81 -12.49 10.81 6.43
N LEU A 82 -13.05 11.37 7.50
CA LEU A 82 -12.25 11.91 8.60
C LEU A 82 -11.47 10.76 9.26
N HIS A 83 -10.16 10.90 9.38
CA HIS A 83 -9.29 9.82 9.86
C HIS A 83 -9.33 9.67 11.39
N SER A 84 -9.17 10.79 12.09
CA SER A 84 -9.17 10.83 13.56
C SER A 84 -9.77 12.15 14.03
N PHE A 85 -10.12 12.24 15.31
CA PHE A 85 -10.64 13.46 15.89
C PHE A 85 -10.17 13.65 17.33
N ILE A 86 -10.06 14.90 17.74
CA ILE A 86 -9.64 15.30 19.09
C ILE A 86 -10.63 16.32 19.64
N SER A 87 -11.07 16.10 20.88
CA SER A 87 -11.90 17.06 21.61
C SER A 87 -11.03 18.22 22.10
N ARG A 88 -11.46 19.45 21.84
CA ARG A 88 -10.87 20.68 22.35
C ARG A 88 -11.47 20.94 23.71
N ASP A 89 -10.72 20.65 24.76
CA ASP A 89 -11.05 21.04 26.13
C ASP A 89 -10.92 22.56 26.32
N GLU A 90 -11.53 23.07 27.39
CA GLU A 90 -11.53 24.50 27.70
C GLU A 90 -10.17 25.01 28.18
N ASN A 91 -9.34 24.13 28.76
CA ASN A 91 -8.03 24.47 29.29
C ASN A 91 -6.95 24.54 28.19
N GLY A 92 -7.21 23.95 27.02
CA GLY A 92 -6.27 23.85 25.91
C GLY A 92 -5.32 22.65 25.98
N ASP A 93 -5.58 21.70 26.88
CA ASP A 93 -4.73 20.53 27.12
C ASP A 93 -4.69 19.56 25.92
N PHE A 94 -5.66 19.64 25.01
CA PHE A 94 -5.70 18.86 23.77
C PHE A 94 -4.44 19.06 22.93
N ILE A 95 -3.75 20.20 23.03
CA ILE A 95 -2.50 20.48 22.33
C ILE A 95 -1.44 19.43 22.67
N PHE A 96 -1.40 18.90 23.90
CA PHE A 96 -0.44 17.88 24.32
C PHE A 96 -0.64 16.53 23.63
N LEU A 97 -1.87 16.23 23.20
CA LEU A 97 -2.20 15.00 22.46
C LEU A 97 -2.21 15.21 20.94
N LEU A 98 -2.24 16.46 20.50
CA LEU A 98 -2.44 16.82 19.11
C LEU A 98 -1.34 16.27 18.21
N MET A 99 -0.07 16.45 18.61
CA MET A 99 1.09 15.94 17.86
C MET A 99 1.04 14.41 17.75
N SER A 100 0.79 13.71 18.87
CA SER A 100 0.71 12.25 18.87
C SER A 100 -0.40 11.73 17.97
N ILE A 101 -1.56 12.40 17.92
CA ILE A 101 -2.66 12.00 17.01
C ILE A 101 -2.29 12.30 15.55
N MET A 102 -1.65 13.44 15.26
CA MET A 102 -1.21 13.79 13.91
C MET A 102 -0.17 12.80 13.38
N GLU A 103 0.84 12.49 14.18
CA GLU A 103 1.88 11.50 13.84
C GLU A 103 1.28 10.11 13.66
N ALA A 104 0.44 9.66 14.60
CA ALA A 104 -0.22 8.36 14.49
C ALA A 104 -1.11 8.28 13.24
N ALA A 105 -1.82 9.36 12.91
CA ALA A 105 -2.64 9.41 11.70
C ALA A 105 -1.81 9.37 10.42
N HIS A 106 -0.70 10.11 10.37
CA HIS A 106 0.24 10.07 9.25
C HIS A 106 0.85 8.68 9.07
N MET A 107 1.38 8.10 10.14
CA MET A 107 1.99 6.77 10.13
C MET A 107 0.99 5.67 9.74
N SER A 108 -0.26 5.75 10.23
CA SER A 108 -1.34 4.83 9.85
C SER A 108 -1.59 4.83 8.34
N VAL A 109 -1.68 6.02 7.74
CA VAL A 109 -1.89 6.16 6.29
C VAL A 109 -0.68 5.66 5.50
N GLN A 110 0.55 5.96 5.93
CA GLN A 110 1.75 5.46 5.26
C GLN A 110 1.87 3.95 5.35
N ALA A 111 1.61 3.38 6.52
CA ALA A 111 1.60 1.92 6.72
C ALA A 111 0.55 1.26 5.82
N ARG A 112 -0.65 1.85 5.71
CA ARG A 112 -1.69 1.31 4.83
C ARG A 112 -1.30 1.36 3.36
N ARG A 113 -0.68 2.45 2.90
CA ARG A 113 -0.17 2.56 1.53
C ARG A 113 0.91 1.52 1.25
N ALA A 114 1.89 1.39 2.14
CA ALA A 114 2.95 0.39 2.02
C ALA A 114 2.38 -1.03 1.96
N GLN A 115 1.37 -1.33 2.77
CA GLN A 115 0.69 -2.63 2.75
C GLN A 115 -0.01 -2.90 1.41
N VAL A 116 -0.72 -1.92 0.86
CA VAL A 116 -1.39 -2.08 -0.45
C VAL A 116 -0.38 -2.30 -1.58
N VAL A 117 0.74 -1.58 -1.58
CA VAL A 117 1.80 -1.77 -2.57
C VAL A 117 2.44 -3.15 -2.43
N ALA A 118 2.76 -3.56 -1.20
CA ALA A 118 3.32 -4.87 -0.93
C ALA A 118 2.38 -6.01 -1.37
N GLU A 119 1.07 -5.85 -1.19
CA GLU A 119 0.10 -6.87 -1.61
C GLU A 119 0.02 -6.98 -3.13
N LYS A 120 -0.01 -5.86 -3.87
CA LYS A 120 0.02 -5.88 -5.34
C LYS A 120 1.28 -6.55 -5.88
N LEU A 121 2.44 -6.25 -5.29
CA LEU A 121 3.70 -6.88 -5.68
C LEU A 121 3.68 -8.40 -5.42
N ARG A 122 3.05 -8.85 -4.34
CA ARG A 122 2.86 -10.28 -4.07
C ARG A 122 1.96 -10.94 -5.10
N GLU A 123 0.84 -10.30 -5.46
CA GLU A 123 -0.06 -10.79 -6.50
C GLU A 123 0.66 -10.95 -7.85
N GLU A 124 1.49 -9.98 -8.24
CA GLU A 124 2.31 -10.06 -9.46
C GLU A 124 3.31 -11.21 -9.43
N VAL A 125 4.04 -11.38 -8.32
CA VAL A 125 4.99 -12.50 -8.17
C VAL A 125 4.27 -13.84 -8.23
N GLU A 126 3.12 -13.96 -7.60
CA GLU A 126 2.30 -15.17 -7.59
C GLU A 126 1.74 -15.49 -8.99
N ALA A 127 1.32 -14.48 -9.75
CA ALA A 127 0.87 -14.66 -11.14
C ALA A 127 1.98 -15.21 -12.04
N VAL A 128 3.20 -14.66 -11.94
CA VAL A 128 4.36 -15.16 -12.69
C VAL A 128 4.68 -16.60 -12.32
N ARG A 129 4.61 -16.94 -11.03
CA ARG A 129 4.81 -18.31 -10.54
C ARG A 129 3.79 -19.28 -11.15
N GLN A 130 2.51 -18.92 -11.14
CA GLN A 130 1.45 -19.75 -11.73
C GLN A 130 1.62 -19.93 -13.23
N LEU A 131 2.02 -18.89 -13.95
CA LEU A 131 2.38 -19.01 -15.36
C LEU A 131 3.54 -19.98 -15.56
N GLN A 132 4.58 -19.92 -14.73
CA GLN A 132 5.73 -20.82 -14.81
C GLN A 132 5.30 -22.28 -14.67
N GLU A 133 4.52 -22.58 -13.64
CA GLU A 133 4.00 -23.92 -13.40
C GLU A 133 3.10 -24.41 -14.53
N SER A 134 2.38 -23.52 -15.21
CA SER A 134 1.53 -23.90 -16.35
C SER A 134 2.30 -24.23 -17.63
N VAL A 135 3.52 -23.73 -17.77
CA VAL A 135 4.38 -23.99 -18.94
C VAL A 135 5.20 -25.27 -18.75
N LEU A 136 5.46 -25.67 -17.51
CA LEU A 136 6.20 -26.90 -17.24
C LEU A 136 5.38 -28.14 -17.65
N PRO A 137 5.98 -29.08 -18.39
CA PRO A 137 5.26 -30.25 -18.86
C PRO A 137 4.85 -31.15 -17.68
N THR A 138 3.55 -31.45 -17.63
CA THR A 138 2.95 -32.38 -16.66
C THR A 138 2.85 -33.81 -17.18
N ASP A 139 2.79 -33.99 -18.50
CA ASP A 139 2.79 -35.29 -19.16
C ASP A 139 4.13 -35.49 -19.86
N LEU A 140 4.92 -36.43 -19.34
CA LEU A 140 6.27 -36.68 -19.80
C LEU A 140 6.27 -37.99 -20.58
N PRO A 141 6.71 -38.02 -21.84
CA PRO A 141 6.73 -39.25 -22.61
C PRO A 141 7.66 -40.29 -21.95
N MET A 142 7.24 -41.55 -22.01
CA MET A 142 7.93 -42.69 -21.39
C MET A 142 8.29 -43.71 -22.47
N PRO A 143 9.59 -43.90 -22.76
CA PRO A 143 10.02 -44.99 -23.64
C PRO A 143 9.85 -46.33 -22.93
N GLU A 144 9.73 -47.41 -23.71
CA GLU A 144 9.44 -48.74 -23.17
C GLU A 144 10.53 -49.19 -22.17
N GLY A 145 10.11 -49.62 -20.97
CA GLY A 145 11.01 -50.03 -19.89
C GLY A 145 11.56 -48.90 -19.02
N TYR A 146 11.24 -47.63 -19.31
CA TYR A 146 11.66 -46.46 -18.52
C TYR A 146 10.47 -45.72 -17.89
N LYS A 147 10.75 -44.99 -16.81
CA LYS A 147 9.77 -44.10 -16.15
C LYS A 147 10.41 -42.75 -15.91
N VAL A 148 9.84 -41.71 -16.52
CA VAL A 148 10.27 -40.32 -16.32
C VAL A 148 9.34 -39.66 -15.30
N VAL A 149 9.90 -38.94 -14.33
CA VAL A 149 9.16 -38.16 -13.34
C VAL A 149 9.86 -36.82 -13.13
N ALA A 150 9.07 -35.76 -12.96
CA ALA A 150 9.59 -34.43 -12.63
C ALA A 150 8.85 -33.86 -11.42
N ARG A 151 9.56 -33.03 -10.64
CA ARG A 151 9.02 -32.25 -9.53
C ARG A 151 9.74 -30.92 -9.51
N TYR A 152 8.98 -29.83 -9.60
CA TYR A 152 9.49 -28.48 -9.52
C TYR A 152 9.29 -27.93 -8.11
N GLU A 153 10.37 -27.49 -7.46
CA GLU A 153 10.33 -26.87 -6.13
C GLU A 153 11.00 -25.49 -6.16
N PRO A 154 10.23 -24.41 -6.36
CA PRO A 154 10.79 -23.07 -6.41
C PRO A 154 11.31 -22.60 -5.05
N SER A 155 12.35 -21.76 -5.07
CA SER A 155 12.91 -21.13 -3.89
C SER A 155 11.89 -20.26 -3.15
N GLN A 156 11.78 -20.45 -1.83
CA GLN A 156 10.90 -19.68 -0.96
C GLN A 156 11.70 -18.62 -0.19
N ILE A 157 11.28 -17.36 -0.24
CA ILE A 157 11.76 -16.34 0.69
C ILE A 157 10.81 -16.33 1.89
N ARG A 158 11.32 -16.71 3.06
CA ARG A 158 10.60 -16.52 4.32
C ARG A 158 10.63 -15.04 4.68
N VAL A 159 9.49 -14.37 4.62
CA VAL A 159 9.31 -13.06 5.22
C VAL A 159 8.78 -13.26 6.64
N VAL A 160 9.37 -12.58 7.62
CA VAL A 160 8.89 -12.61 9.01
C VAL A 160 7.48 -12.02 9.05
N GLY A 161 6.49 -12.81 9.48
CA GLY A 161 5.20 -12.29 9.92
C GLY A 161 3.97 -12.60 9.06
N ASP A 162 4.07 -13.18 7.87
CA ASP A 162 2.97 -13.94 7.25
C ASP A 162 3.36 -14.43 5.84
N LYS A 163 3.07 -15.71 5.60
CA LYS A 163 3.16 -16.49 4.35
C LYS A 163 4.49 -16.39 3.57
N PRO A 164 5.18 -17.52 3.30
CA PRO A 164 6.38 -17.50 2.47
C PRO A 164 6.05 -16.94 1.08
N VAL A 165 6.88 -16.03 0.58
CA VAL A 165 6.79 -15.58 -0.82
C VAL A 165 7.56 -16.60 -1.65
N VAL A 166 6.83 -17.36 -2.47
CA VAL A 166 7.42 -18.33 -3.38
C VAL A 166 7.83 -17.58 -4.64
N MET A 167 9.13 -17.52 -4.92
CA MET A 167 9.64 -16.81 -6.09
C MET A 167 9.57 -17.72 -7.32
N ALA A 168 9.25 -17.16 -8.48
CA ALA A 168 9.49 -17.85 -9.75
C ALA A 168 11.01 -18.09 -9.92
N GLY A 169 11.37 -19.31 -10.31
CA GLY A 169 12.75 -19.76 -10.45
C GLY A 169 13.28 -19.57 -11.87
N GLY A 170 14.60 -19.70 -12.02
CA GLY A 170 15.27 -19.80 -13.32
C GLY A 170 15.41 -21.24 -13.81
N ASP A 171 14.84 -22.22 -13.13
CA ASP A 171 14.97 -23.62 -13.53
C ASP A 171 13.82 -24.01 -14.47
N TYR A 172 14.13 -24.81 -15.49
CA TYR A 172 13.18 -25.31 -16.47
C TYR A 172 13.56 -26.72 -16.91
N TYR A 173 12.55 -27.50 -17.25
CA TYR A 173 12.74 -28.81 -17.86
C TYR A 173 11.73 -29.05 -18.97
N ASP A 174 12.14 -29.84 -19.97
CA ASP A 174 11.24 -30.35 -21.02
C ASP A 174 11.62 -31.78 -21.39
N VAL A 175 10.64 -32.56 -21.81
CA VAL A 175 10.84 -33.94 -22.26
C VAL A 175 9.95 -34.22 -23.47
N PHE A 176 10.57 -34.55 -24.60
CA PHE A 176 9.86 -34.86 -25.85
C PHE A 176 10.54 -36.00 -26.62
N ASN A 177 9.77 -36.67 -27.48
CA ASN A 177 10.27 -37.73 -28.36
C ASN A 177 10.90 -37.12 -29.61
N LEU A 178 12.05 -37.65 -30.04
CA LEU A 178 12.66 -37.31 -31.32
C LEU A 178 12.23 -38.32 -32.41
N GLU A 179 12.31 -39.62 -32.08
CA GLU A 179 11.84 -40.77 -32.88
C GLU A 179 11.16 -41.81 -31.96
N GLU A 180 10.72 -42.98 -32.48
CA GLU A 180 9.93 -43.98 -31.72
C GLU A 180 10.59 -44.45 -30.41
N ASP A 181 11.93 -44.56 -30.38
CA ASP A 181 12.71 -45.05 -29.22
C ASP A 181 13.68 -44.00 -28.64
N GLU A 182 13.60 -42.74 -29.10
CA GLU A 182 14.52 -41.68 -28.67
C GLU A 182 13.77 -40.58 -27.90
N VAL A 183 14.22 -40.33 -26.66
CA VAL A 183 13.69 -39.27 -25.80
C VAL A 183 14.77 -38.25 -25.49
N VAL A 184 14.42 -36.99 -25.67
CA VAL A 184 15.26 -35.84 -25.32
C VAL A 184 14.77 -35.27 -24.00
N LEU A 185 15.70 -35.09 -23.06
CA LEU A 185 15.47 -34.36 -21.82
C LEU A 185 16.26 -33.06 -21.87
N VAL A 186 15.56 -31.94 -21.69
CA VAL A 186 16.15 -30.61 -21.58
C VAL A 186 16.07 -30.17 -20.13
N LEU A 187 17.18 -29.68 -19.59
CA LEU A 187 17.26 -29.04 -18.29
C LEU A 187 17.99 -27.70 -18.49
N GLY A 188 17.35 -26.61 -18.11
CA GLY A 188 17.89 -25.26 -18.21
C GLY A 188 17.87 -24.57 -16.85
N ASP A 189 18.94 -23.83 -16.54
CA ASP A 189 19.00 -22.88 -15.44
C ASP A 189 19.37 -21.50 -16.03
N ALA A 190 18.43 -20.57 -15.99
CA ALA A 190 18.65 -19.19 -16.35
C ALA A 190 19.32 -18.45 -15.19
N ALA A 191 20.56 -17.99 -15.43
CA ALA A 191 21.34 -17.25 -14.45
C ALA A 191 20.56 -16.08 -13.83
N GLY A 192 20.27 -16.20 -12.52
CA GLY A 192 19.53 -15.20 -11.75
C GLY A 192 18.42 -15.85 -10.91
N HIS A 193 17.55 -15.03 -10.33
CA HIS A 193 16.39 -15.51 -9.59
C HIS A 193 15.21 -14.53 -9.72
N GLY A 194 13.99 -15.03 -9.54
CA GLY A 194 12.78 -14.22 -9.62
C GLY A 194 12.26 -14.03 -11.04
N VAL A 195 11.33 -13.08 -11.20
CA VAL A 195 10.52 -12.87 -12.41
C VAL A 195 11.35 -12.74 -13.69
N LYS A 196 12.51 -12.08 -13.64
CA LYS A 196 13.37 -11.88 -14.83
C LYS A 196 13.97 -13.18 -15.36
N ALA A 197 14.45 -14.05 -14.47
CA ALA A 197 15.03 -15.34 -14.86
C ALA A 197 13.94 -16.25 -15.46
N CYS A 198 12.78 -16.31 -14.81
CA CYS A 198 11.61 -17.04 -15.30
C CYS A 198 11.18 -16.59 -16.71
N MET A 199 11.07 -15.27 -16.93
CA MET A 199 10.68 -14.72 -18.23
C MET A 199 11.65 -15.11 -19.37
N SER A 200 12.95 -15.23 -19.07
CA SER A 200 13.97 -15.59 -20.06
C SER A 200 13.81 -17.01 -20.60
N ILE A 201 13.20 -17.91 -19.85
CA ILE A 201 13.01 -19.30 -20.28
C ILE A 201 11.67 -19.48 -20.97
N MET A 202 10.64 -18.77 -20.50
CA MET A 202 9.31 -18.78 -21.13
C MET A 202 9.27 -18.21 -22.54
N THR A 203 10.30 -17.44 -22.94
CA THR A 203 10.40 -16.82 -24.26
C THR A 203 11.32 -17.57 -25.23
N MET A 204 11.94 -18.68 -24.80
CA MET A 204 12.62 -19.62 -25.71
C MET A 204 11.64 -20.59 -26.35
#